data_AF-A0A1G6GYL5-F1
#
_entry.id   AF-A0A1G6GYL5-F1
#
_cell.length_a   1.000
_cell.length_b   1.000
_cell.length_c   1.000
_cell.angle_alpha   90.00
_cell.angle_beta   90.00
_cell.angle_gamma   90.00
#
_symmetry.space_group_name_H-M   'P 1'
#
loop_
_entity.id
_entity.type
_entity.pdbx_description
1 polymer ?
#
loop_
_entity_poly.entity_id
_entity_poly.type
_entity_poly.pdbx_seq_one_letter_code
_entity_poly.pdbx_strand_id
1 'polypeptide(L)'
;MKRTVEMTLGIIGFSLSFVSALFFTLMIWGGSESDEAGFTLVLASTSLVGSLIAAVAGIVAIAMLHAKPKASGIIFLSSAIVYMFLANVFLVFVLPLIPVILYFIAGIMSIVRKQPINENKHFIPENTNEQDKSYAQAGSAVGNDCFEQTTLNMHEPPSSYEEASRLYVGKKYDYYTKKWDQKGKNSNRKYSFNVAGFFGTYLWAAGRGMYWPTAIVIILVCLDNILEAWTGFSALIDLRLMGTPVMAVFGLLGNHFYHKSMQKKVEAMMTEGRVRQDFINMGSFRWWRFFLSLAVATLCSIASAFLTGVV
;
A
#
# COMPACT_ATOMS: atom_id res chain seq x y z
N MET A 1 25.97 10.21 -13.35
CA MET A 1 24.82 11.13 -13.61
C MET A 1 24.51 11.92 -12.35
N LYS A 2 24.26 13.22 -12.47
CA LYS A 2 23.90 14.09 -11.34
C LYS A 2 22.53 13.68 -10.77
N ARG A 3 22.34 13.83 -9.46
CA ARG A 3 21.11 13.50 -8.70
C ARG A 3 20.13 14.67 -8.67
N THR A 4 20.06 15.38 -9.79
CA THR A 4 19.38 16.68 -9.87
C THR A 4 17.88 16.51 -9.69
N VAL A 5 17.27 15.47 -10.27
CA VAL A 5 15.82 15.24 -10.17
C VAL A 5 15.38 14.95 -8.74
N GLU A 6 16.08 14.05 -8.03
CA GLU A 6 15.73 13.70 -6.65
C GLU A 6 15.91 14.91 -5.71
N MET A 7 16.97 15.70 -5.93
CA MET A 7 17.23 16.93 -5.19
C MET A 7 16.16 17.98 -5.46
N THR A 8 15.80 18.21 -6.74
CA THR A 8 14.76 19.18 -7.13
C THR A 8 13.40 18.78 -6.56
N LEU A 9 13.00 17.50 -6.67
CA LEU A 9 11.75 17.01 -6.10
C LEU A 9 11.72 17.14 -4.58
N GLY A 10 12.84 16.83 -3.91
CA GLY A 10 12.99 17.02 -2.47
C GLY A 10 12.82 18.48 -2.06
N ILE A 11 13.46 19.41 -2.77
CA ILE A 11 13.36 20.86 -2.49
C ILE A 11 11.93 21.36 -2.70
N ILE A 12 11.27 20.98 -3.78
CA ILE A 12 9.88 21.39 -4.03
C ILE A 12 8.94 20.81 -2.96
N GLY A 13 9.10 19.53 -2.61
CA GLY A 13 8.33 18.90 -1.54
C GLY A 13 8.51 19.61 -0.20
N PHE A 14 9.75 19.97 0.15
CA PHE A 14 10.08 20.75 1.34
C PHE A 14 9.38 22.12 1.34
N SER A 15 9.53 22.89 0.26
CA SER A 15 8.94 24.23 0.16
C SER A 15 7.41 24.17 0.30
N LEU A 16 6.76 23.19 -0.33
CA LEU A 16 5.31 23.04 -0.24
C LEU A 16 4.86 22.54 1.15
N SER A 17 5.62 21.67 1.82
CA SER A 17 5.35 21.31 3.22
C SER A 17 5.45 22.54 4.13
N PHE A 18 6.42 23.44 3.89
CA PHE A 18 6.56 24.69 4.65
C PHE A 18 5.40 25.66 4.38
N VAL A 19 5.00 25.86 3.12
CA VAL A 19 3.81 26.65 2.77
C VAL A 19 2.55 26.08 3.41
N SER A 20 2.39 24.75 3.42
CA SER A 20 1.28 24.08 4.10
C SER A 20 1.29 24.36 5.60
N ALA A 21 2.45 24.37 6.26
CA ALA A 21 2.58 24.72 7.67
C ALA A 21 2.10 26.16 7.94
N LEU A 22 2.50 27.12 7.11
CA LEU A 22 2.05 28.50 7.22
C LEU A 22 0.53 28.59 7.04
N PHE A 23 -0.03 27.91 6.04
CA PHE A 23 -1.46 27.87 5.79
C PHE A 23 -2.23 27.34 7.01
N PHE A 24 -1.82 26.22 7.59
CA PHE A 24 -2.49 25.67 8.77
C PHE A 24 -2.32 26.56 10.00
N THR A 25 -1.20 27.27 10.13
CA THR A 25 -1.01 28.25 11.20
C THR A 25 -2.01 29.41 11.08
N LEU A 26 -2.24 29.91 9.86
CA LEU A 26 -3.25 30.94 9.61
C LEU A 26 -4.67 30.44 9.86
N MET A 27 -4.97 29.19 9.49
CA MET A 27 -6.26 28.55 9.76
C MET A 27 -6.52 28.41 11.27
N ILE A 28 -5.51 28.01 12.04
CA ILE A 28 -5.58 27.94 13.52
C ILE A 28 -5.88 29.32 14.10
N TRP A 29 -5.20 30.35 13.61
CA TRP A 29 -5.38 31.72 14.10
C TRP A 29 -6.75 32.29 13.74
N GLY A 30 -7.20 32.13 12.49
CA GLY A 30 -8.52 32.63 12.07
C GLY A 30 -9.69 31.82 12.65
N GLY A 31 -9.45 30.55 12.99
CA GLY A 31 -10.46 29.66 13.57
C GLY A 31 -10.63 29.82 15.08
N SER A 32 -9.75 30.52 15.81
CA SER A 32 -9.81 30.56 17.27
C SER A 32 -10.98 31.37 17.84
N GLU A 33 -11.72 32.11 17.01
CA GLU A 33 -12.82 32.99 17.44
C GLU A 33 -14.22 32.36 17.29
N SER A 34 -14.36 31.17 16.68
CA SER A 34 -15.66 30.53 16.51
C SER A 34 -15.99 29.53 17.61
N ASP A 35 -17.23 29.53 18.10
CA ASP A 35 -17.70 28.59 19.13
C ASP A 35 -17.70 27.12 18.65
N GLU A 36 -17.65 26.88 17.33
CA GLU A 36 -17.51 25.55 16.71
C GLU A 36 -16.05 25.18 16.35
N ALA A 37 -15.06 25.95 16.81
CA ALA A 37 -13.66 25.81 16.41
C ALA A 37 -12.98 24.49 16.79
N GLY A 38 -13.51 23.76 17.79
CA GLY A 38 -12.78 22.66 18.44
C GLY A 38 -12.24 21.62 17.45
N PHE A 39 -13.08 21.16 16.51
CA PHE A 39 -12.68 20.12 15.55
C PHE A 39 -11.73 20.67 14.46
N THR A 40 -12.06 21.82 13.87
CA THR A 40 -11.23 22.48 12.86
C THR A 40 -9.84 22.81 13.40
N LEU A 41 -9.76 23.24 14.68
CA LEU A 41 -8.52 23.52 15.37
C LEU A 41 -7.67 22.25 15.58
N VAL A 42 -8.30 21.13 15.94
CA VAL A 42 -7.60 19.83 16.07
C VAL A 42 -7.09 19.34 14.71
N LEU A 43 -7.87 19.48 13.64
CA LEU A 43 -7.42 19.11 12.29
C LEU A 43 -6.27 19.99 11.80
N ALA A 44 -6.39 21.30 11.99
CA ALA A 44 -5.35 22.24 11.56
C ALA A 44 -4.05 22.06 12.37
N SER A 45 -4.14 21.83 13.68
CA SER A 45 -2.97 21.60 14.54
C SER A 45 -2.25 20.28 14.23
N THR A 46 -2.97 19.18 14.03
CA THR A 46 -2.37 17.90 13.62
C THR A 46 -1.70 18.01 12.25
N SER A 47 -2.33 18.73 11.32
CA SER A 47 -1.78 18.96 9.98
C SER A 47 -0.57 19.88 9.98
N LEU A 48 -0.54 20.89 10.87
CA LEU A 48 0.63 21.72 11.13
C LEU A 48 1.80 20.87 11.62
N VAL A 49 1.60 20.04 12.65
CA VAL A 49 2.64 19.13 13.16
C VAL A 49 3.16 18.21 12.07
N GLY A 50 2.25 17.60 11.29
CA GLY A 50 2.61 16.77 10.15
C GLY A 50 3.49 17.50 9.14
N SER A 51 3.10 18.73 8.77
CA SER A 51 3.83 19.54 7.78
C SER A 51 5.23 19.94 8.25
N LEU A 52 5.40 20.24 9.53
CA LEU A 52 6.71 20.56 10.12
C LEU A 52 7.62 19.33 10.15
N ILE A 53 7.11 18.17 10.58
CA ILE A 53 7.86 16.91 10.56
C ILE A 53 8.30 16.58 9.12
N ALA A 54 7.39 16.70 8.16
CA ALA A 54 7.66 16.44 6.76
C ALA A 54 8.72 17.40 6.17
N ALA A 55 8.66 18.68 6.54
CA ALA A 55 9.63 19.68 6.12
C ALA A 55 11.04 19.39 6.68
N VAL A 56 11.14 19.12 7.98
CA VAL A 56 12.42 18.78 8.63
C VAL A 56 13.02 17.50 8.03
N ALA A 57 12.20 16.45 7.88
CA ALA A 57 12.63 15.20 7.26
C ALA A 57 13.07 15.39 5.80
N GLY A 58 12.37 16.26 5.05
CA GLY A 58 12.74 16.64 3.69
C GLY A 58 14.14 17.27 3.62
N ILE A 59 14.43 18.27 4.47
CA ILE A 59 15.77 18.89 4.54
C ILE A 59 16.84 17.85 4.85
N VAL A 60 16.61 17.00 5.86
CA VAL A 60 17.57 15.96 6.26
C VAL A 60 17.81 14.98 5.11
N ALA A 61 16.75 14.55 4.42
CA ALA A 61 16.86 13.65 3.27
C ALA A 61 17.64 14.28 2.11
N ILE A 62 17.42 15.58 1.82
CA ILE A 62 18.17 16.32 0.79
C ILE A 62 19.65 16.37 1.14
N ALA A 63 20.01 16.71 2.39
CA ALA A 63 21.40 16.77 2.84
C ALA A 63 22.11 15.40 2.74
N MET A 64 21.39 14.32 3.02
CA MET A 64 21.91 12.95 2.97
C MET A 64 21.96 12.35 1.55
N LEU A 65 21.34 12.99 0.56
CA LEU A 65 21.13 12.42 -0.77
C LEU A 65 22.44 12.02 -1.45
N HIS A 66 23.50 12.81 -1.28
CA HIS A 66 24.80 12.55 -1.89
C HIS A 66 25.58 11.43 -1.18
N ALA A 67 25.57 11.41 0.15
CA ALA A 67 26.35 10.47 0.94
C ALA A 67 25.69 9.08 1.01
N LYS A 68 24.37 9.03 1.21
CA LYS A 68 23.61 7.80 1.49
C LYS A 68 22.26 7.78 0.74
N PRO A 69 22.23 7.59 -0.60
CA PRO A 69 21.02 7.48 -1.44
C PRO A 69 19.88 6.69 -0.80
N LYS A 70 20.20 5.44 -0.42
CA LYS A 70 19.18 4.49 0.02
C LYS A 70 18.56 4.94 1.33
N ALA A 71 19.36 5.49 2.23
CA ALA A 71 18.88 6.07 3.49
C ALA A 71 17.99 7.30 3.23
N SER A 72 18.45 8.22 2.38
CA SER A 72 17.66 9.40 1.97
C SER A 72 16.31 8.99 1.36
N GLY A 73 16.29 7.97 0.50
CA GLY A 73 15.07 7.45 -0.11
C GLY A 73 14.08 6.86 0.89
N ILE A 74 14.59 6.13 1.90
CA ILE A 74 13.75 5.62 3.00
C ILE A 74 13.17 6.79 3.82
N ILE A 75 13.96 7.83 4.10
CA ILE A 75 13.49 9.01 4.84
C ILE A 75 12.37 9.71 4.07
N PHE A 76 12.54 9.99 2.78
CA PHE A 76 11.48 10.58 1.94
C PHE A 76 10.20 9.74 1.92
N LEU A 77 10.33 8.41 1.81
CA LEU A 77 9.16 7.54 1.80
C LEU A 77 8.45 7.53 3.16
N SER A 78 9.22 7.50 4.25
CA SER A 78 8.68 7.54 5.61
C SER A 78 8.01 8.89 5.92
N SER A 79 8.60 10.00 5.49
CA SER A 79 8.03 11.33 5.68
C SER A 79 6.74 11.50 4.89
N ALA A 80 6.66 10.98 3.65
CA ALA A 80 5.43 10.98 2.87
C ALA A 80 4.30 10.23 3.58
N ILE A 81 4.58 9.05 4.16
CA ILE A 81 3.59 8.26 4.89
C ILE A 81 3.14 8.95 6.18
N VAL A 82 4.09 9.46 6.97
CA VAL A 82 3.80 10.18 8.22
C VAL A 82 3.01 11.45 7.93
N TYR A 83 3.39 12.19 6.88
CA TYR A 83 2.69 13.41 6.48
C TYR A 83 1.27 13.10 6.00
N MET A 84 1.09 12.06 5.18
CA MET A 84 -0.23 11.62 4.71
C MET A 84 -1.18 11.30 5.88
N PHE A 85 -0.66 10.66 6.92
CA PHE A 85 -1.42 10.32 8.12
C PHE A 85 -1.74 11.54 8.98
N LEU A 86 -0.73 12.37 9.29
CA LEU A 86 -0.89 13.52 10.20
C LEU A 86 -1.60 14.71 9.57
N ALA A 87 -1.40 14.96 8.28
CA ALA A 87 -2.05 16.05 7.57
C ALA A 87 -3.47 15.72 7.10
N ASN A 88 -4.01 14.57 7.53
CA ASN A 88 -5.36 14.12 7.19
C ASN A 88 -5.61 14.25 5.68
N VAL A 89 -4.63 13.88 4.85
CA VAL A 89 -4.59 14.21 3.41
C VAL A 89 -5.79 13.65 2.65
N PHE A 90 -6.43 12.62 3.19
CA PHE A 90 -7.65 12.04 2.63
C PHE A 90 -8.92 12.87 2.86
N LEU A 91 -8.90 13.85 3.79
CA LEU A 91 -10.11 14.42 4.36
C LEU A 91 -10.38 15.85 3.92
N VAL A 92 -9.36 16.70 3.69
CA VAL A 92 -9.62 18.16 3.65
C VAL A 92 -9.07 18.94 2.44
N PHE A 93 -7.91 18.62 1.85
CA PHE A 93 -7.36 19.48 0.78
C PHE A 93 -6.43 18.78 -0.23
N VAL A 94 -6.47 19.24 -1.48
CA VAL A 94 -5.52 18.85 -2.56
C VAL A 94 -4.10 19.39 -2.28
N LEU A 95 -3.99 20.54 -1.62
CA LEU A 95 -2.71 21.19 -1.34
C LEU A 95 -1.70 20.30 -0.58
N PRO A 96 -2.04 19.64 0.54
CA PRO A 96 -1.13 18.74 1.24
C PRO A 96 -0.86 17.41 0.51
N LEU A 97 -1.63 17.07 -0.53
CA LEU A 97 -1.37 15.86 -1.33
C LEU A 97 -0.13 16.04 -2.23
N ILE A 98 0.14 17.26 -2.71
CA ILE A 98 1.25 17.54 -3.62
C ILE A 98 2.61 17.20 -2.97
N PRO A 99 2.95 17.69 -1.76
CA PRO A 99 4.19 17.29 -1.09
C PRO A 99 4.32 15.78 -0.88
N VAL A 100 3.22 15.08 -0.53
CA VAL A 100 3.21 13.62 -0.35
C VAL A 100 3.64 12.92 -1.64
N ILE A 101 3.04 13.28 -2.77
CA ILE A 101 3.36 12.69 -4.08
C ILE A 101 4.83 12.94 -4.45
N LEU A 102 5.31 14.18 -4.26
CA LEU A 102 6.70 14.55 -4.58
C LEU A 102 7.71 13.76 -3.75
N TYR A 103 7.50 13.65 -2.43
CA TYR A 103 8.36 12.85 -1.56
C TYR A 103 8.28 11.36 -1.88
N PHE A 104 7.11 10.85 -2.27
CA PHE A 104 6.96 9.46 -2.67
C PHE A 104 7.78 9.15 -3.94
N ILE A 105 7.71 10.00 -4.97
CA ILE A 105 8.49 9.86 -6.21
C ILE A 105 9.99 9.98 -5.92
N ALA A 106 10.41 11.00 -5.15
CA ALA A 106 11.80 11.20 -4.76
C ALA A 106 12.36 9.99 -3.99
N GLY A 107 11.56 9.43 -3.07
CA GLY A 107 11.89 8.24 -2.28
C GLY A 107 12.14 7.01 -3.15
N ILE A 108 11.19 6.69 -4.05
CA ILE A 108 11.32 5.54 -4.97
C ILE A 108 12.54 5.70 -5.87
N MET A 109 12.72 6.88 -6.47
CA MET A 109 13.87 7.14 -7.35
C MET A 109 15.20 6.94 -6.62
N SER A 110 15.31 7.43 -5.39
CA SER A 110 16.53 7.30 -4.60
C SER A 110 16.84 5.85 -4.18
N ILE A 111 15.83 4.99 -4.03
CA ILE A 111 16.00 3.56 -3.70
C ILE A 111 16.38 2.74 -4.93
N VAL A 112 15.70 2.96 -6.06
CA VAL A 112 15.88 2.16 -7.29
C VAL A 112 17.24 2.44 -7.94
N ARG A 113 17.79 3.64 -7.75
CA ARG A 113 19.03 4.03 -8.41
C ARG A 113 20.24 3.30 -7.83
N LYS A 114 21.03 2.66 -8.71
CA LYS A 114 22.30 2.03 -8.36
C LYS A 114 23.29 3.09 -7.87
N GLN A 115 24.05 2.77 -6.83
CA GLN A 115 25.14 3.64 -6.39
C GLN A 115 26.19 3.70 -7.50
N PRO A 116 26.77 4.88 -7.80
CA PRO A 116 27.92 4.93 -8.69
C PRO A 116 28.99 4.03 -8.09
N ILE A 117 29.49 3.08 -8.89
CA ILE A 117 30.61 2.24 -8.52
C ILE A 117 31.76 3.21 -8.25
N ASN A 118 32.28 3.21 -7.03
CA ASN A 118 33.36 4.10 -6.66
C ASN A 118 34.63 3.54 -7.32
N GLU A 119 34.93 3.98 -8.56
CA GLU A 119 36.03 3.46 -9.39
C GLU A 119 37.41 3.54 -8.70
N ASN A 120 37.54 4.36 -7.65
CA ASN A 120 38.75 4.45 -6.83
C ASN A 120 38.91 3.36 -5.77
N LYS A 121 37.97 2.43 -5.61
CA LYS A 121 38.28 1.13 -4.98
C LYS A 121 38.68 0.18 -6.09
N HIS A 122 39.91 0.34 -6.58
CA HIS A 122 40.60 -0.68 -7.36
C HIS A 122 40.68 -1.93 -6.47
N PHE A 123 39.67 -2.78 -6.59
CA PHE A 123 39.74 -4.13 -6.07
C PHE A 123 40.83 -4.79 -6.91
N ILE A 124 42.05 -4.88 -6.38
CA ILE A 124 43.02 -5.83 -6.89
C ILE A 124 42.36 -7.18 -6.63
N PRO A 125 41.93 -7.94 -7.66
CA PRO A 125 41.41 -9.26 -7.42
C PRO A 125 42.60 -10.09 -6.91
N GLU A 126 42.65 -10.29 -5.60
CA GLU A 126 43.53 -11.29 -5.00
C GLU A 126 42.96 -12.66 -5.40
N ASN A 127 43.50 -13.17 -6.51
CA ASN A 127 43.56 -14.57 -6.88
C ASN A 127 42.22 -15.35 -6.85
N THR A 128 41.32 -15.07 -7.78
CA THR A 128 40.23 -16.01 -8.10
C THR A 128 40.73 -17.09 -9.04
N ASN A 129 40.97 -18.27 -8.46
CA ASN A 129 41.28 -19.54 -9.12
C ASN A 129 40.34 -19.83 -10.31
N GLU A 130 40.90 -20.43 -11.36
CA GLU A 130 40.29 -20.73 -12.67
C GLU A 130 39.04 -21.64 -12.67
N GLN A 131 38.50 -22.05 -11.51
CA GLN A 131 37.41 -23.03 -11.44
C GLN A 131 36.00 -22.50 -11.74
N ASP A 132 35.77 -21.18 -11.73
CA ASP A 132 34.41 -20.62 -11.92
C ASP A 132 34.00 -20.41 -13.39
N LYS A 133 34.87 -20.70 -14.37
CA LYS A 133 34.52 -20.60 -15.80
C LYS A 133 33.62 -21.75 -16.30
N SER A 134 33.46 -22.83 -15.53
CA SER A 134 32.70 -24.01 -15.96
C SER A 134 31.18 -23.89 -15.82
N TYR A 135 30.65 -22.94 -15.04
CA TYR A 135 29.20 -22.83 -14.80
C TYR A 135 28.49 -21.79 -15.69
N ALA A 136 29.25 -20.94 -16.40
CA ALA A 136 28.68 -19.88 -17.23
C ALA A 136 28.24 -20.34 -18.64
N GLN A 137 28.69 -21.53 -19.11
CA GLN A 137 28.38 -22.02 -20.46
C GLN A 137 27.24 -23.04 -20.55
N ALA A 138 26.71 -23.54 -19.43
CA ALA A 138 25.60 -24.51 -19.43
C ALA A 138 24.19 -23.86 -19.48
N GLY A 139 24.07 -22.53 -19.37
CA GLY A 139 22.78 -21.84 -19.23
C GLY A 139 22.15 -21.29 -20.52
N SER A 140 22.79 -21.46 -21.69
CA SER A 140 22.42 -20.71 -22.91
C SER A 140 21.65 -21.51 -23.98
N ALA A 141 21.47 -22.83 -23.82
CA ALA A 141 20.88 -23.69 -24.86
C ALA A 141 19.47 -24.21 -24.55
N VAL A 142 18.90 -23.94 -23.36
CA VAL A 142 17.55 -24.37 -22.95
C VAL A 142 16.54 -23.22 -23.11
N GLY A 143 16.56 -22.56 -24.26
CA GLY A 143 15.95 -21.23 -24.44
C GLY A 143 14.53 -21.20 -25.00
N ASN A 144 14.14 -22.12 -25.88
CA ASN A 144 12.91 -21.94 -26.68
C ASN A 144 11.87 -23.05 -26.51
N ASP A 145 12.28 -24.32 -26.34
CA ASP A 145 11.31 -25.44 -26.27
C ASP A 145 10.53 -25.48 -24.95
N CYS A 146 11.08 -24.92 -23.86
CA CYS A 146 10.41 -24.85 -22.56
C CYS A 146 9.22 -23.85 -22.56
N PHE A 147 9.24 -22.84 -23.44
CA PHE A 147 8.21 -21.82 -23.48
C PHE A 147 6.94 -22.31 -24.21
N GLU A 148 7.08 -23.07 -25.29
CA GLU A 148 5.95 -23.64 -26.02
C GLU A 148 5.19 -24.69 -25.19
N GLN A 149 5.92 -25.56 -24.48
CA GLN A 149 5.31 -26.59 -23.62
C GLN A 149 4.57 -25.97 -22.41
N THR A 150 4.99 -24.79 -21.96
CA THR A 150 4.28 -24.04 -20.91
C THR A 150 2.92 -23.52 -21.42
N THR A 151 2.82 -23.14 -22.70
CA THR A 151 1.55 -22.65 -23.28
C THR A 151 0.55 -23.76 -23.57
N LEU A 152 1.01 -24.92 -24.05
CA LEU A 152 0.14 -26.05 -24.40
C LEU A 152 -0.62 -26.60 -23.17
N ASN A 153 0.04 -26.55 -22.00
CA ASN A 153 -0.53 -27.04 -20.75
C ASN A 153 -1.58 -26.11 -20.13
N MET A 154 -1.76 -24.87 -20.61
CA MET A 154 -2.66 -23.90 -19.98
C MET A 154 -4.16 -24.22 -20.10
N HIS A 155 -4.53 -25.11 -21.03
CA HIS A 155 -5.91 -25.53 -21.29
C HIS A 155 -6.35 -26.77 -20.53
N GLU A 156 -5.44 -27.41 -19.80
CA GLU A 156 -5.80 -28.55 -18.96
C GLU A 156 -6.18 -28.07 -17.55
N PRO A 157 -7.00 -28.84 -16.80
CA PRO A 157 -7.19 -28.59 -15.38
C PRO A 157 -5.90 -28.90 -14.60
N PRO A 158 -5.60 -28.17 -13.51
CA PRO A 158 -4.45 -28.47 -12.67
C PRO A 158 -4.61 -29.85 -12.01
N SER A 159 -3.50 -30.59 -11.93
CA SER A 159 -3.47 -31.98 -11.49
C SER A 159 -3.63 -32.15 -9.98
N SER A 160 -3.38 -31.08 -9.21
CA SER A 160 -3.43 -31.10 -7.75
C SER A 160 -3.88 -29.77 -7.17
N TYR A 161 -4.34 -29.81 -5.93
CA TYR A 161 -4.73 -28.61 -5.17
C TYR A 161 -3.56 -27.63 -4.95
N GLU A 162 -2.35 -28.16 -4.74
CA GLU A 162 -1.15 -27.35 -4.57
C GLU A 162 -0.81 -26.57 -5.84
N GLU A 163 -0.84 -27.26 -6.99
CA GLU A 163 -0.64 -26.64 -8.31
C GLU A 163 -1.69 -25.53 -8.56
N ALA A 164 -2.96 -25.84 -8.33
CA ALA A 164 -4.06 -24.90 -8.47
C ALA A 164 -3.91 -23.67 -7.57
N SER A 165 -3.47 -23.87 -6.32
CA SER A 165 -3.22 -22.80 -5.35
C SER A 165 -2.01 -21.94 -5.77
N ARG A 166 -0.96 -22.55 -6.31
CA ARG A 166 0.22 -21.84 -6.82
C ARG A 166 -0.13 -20.99 -8.03
N LEU A 167 -0.93 -21.51 -8.96
CA LEU A 167 -1.46 -20.76 -10.11
C LEU A 167 -2.32 -19.57 -9.67
N TYR A 168 -3.18 -19.78 -8.67
CA TYR A 168 -4.04 -18.73 -8.13
C TYR A 168 -3.26 -17.60 -7.44
N VAL A 169 -2.31 -17.93 -6.57
CA VAL A 169 -1.56 -16.91 -5.81
C VAL A 169 -0.49 -16.25 -6.70
N GLY A 170 0.06 -17.00 -7.65
CA GLY A 170 1.14 -16.59 -8.55
C GLY A 170 2.51 -16.62 -7.88
N LYS A 171 3.43 -15.75 -8.34
CA LYS A 171 4.84 -15.70 -7.91
C LYS A 171 5.08 -15.55 -6.40
N LYS A 172 4.05 -15.15 -5.64
CA LYS A 172 4.13 -14.97 -4.17
C LYS A 172 3.64 -16.18 -3.38
N TYR A 173 3.35 -17.31 -4.03
CA TYR A 173 2.81 -18.51 -3.37
C TYR A 173 3.67 -18.94 -2.17
N ASP A 174 4.97 -19.16 -2.37
CA ASP A 174 5.88 -19.62 -1.31
C ASP A 174 5.98 -18.66 -0.12
N TYR A 175 5.86 -17.35 -0.39
CA TYR A 175 5.80 -16.33 0.66
C TYR A 175 4.52 -16.45 1.49
N TYR A 176 3.38 -16.69 0.84
CA TYR A 176 2.10 -16.80 1.52
C TYR A 176 1.95 -18.13 2.25
N THR A 177 2.37 -19.26 1.67
CA THR A 177 2.34 -20.57 2.32
C THR A 177 3.16 -20.56 3.59
N LYS A 178 4.39 -20.02 3.57
CA LYS A 178 5.20 -19.85 4.80
C LYS A 178 4.47 -19.05 5.89
N LYS A 179 3.66 -18.05 5.52
CA LYS A 179 2.85 -17.27 6.47
C LYS A 179 1.58 -17.97 6.95
N TRP A 180 1.05 -18.90 6.17
CA TRP A 180 -0.12 -19.70 6.52
C TRP A 180 0.26 -20.94 7.35
N ASP A 181 1.40 -21.56 7.04
CA ASP A 181 1.92 -22.80 7.65
C ASP A 181 2.55 -22.58 9.03
N GLN A 182 2.85 -21.32 9.40
CA GLN A 182 3.26 -20.95 10.77
C GLN A 182 2.24 -21.35 11.86
N LYS A 183 1.05 -21.83 11.46
CA LYS A 183 0.04 -22.45 12.32
C LYS A 183 0.39 -23.86 12.79
N GLY A 184 1.25 -24.60 12.09
CA GLY A 184 1.48 -26.03 12.32
C GLY A 184 2.64 -26.40 13.24
N LYS A 185 3.56 -25.47 13.55
CA LYS A 185 4.78 -25.77 14.33
C LYS A 185 4.86 -24.90 15.59
N ASN A 186 4.22 -25.34 16.68
CA ASN A 186 4.37 -24.83 18.06
C ASN A 186 4.27 -23.31 18.29
N SER A 187 3.79 -22.54 17.31
CA SER A 187 3.69 -21.09 17.43
C SER A 187 2.25 -20.74 17.80
N ASN A 188 2.05 -20.20 19.00
CA ASN A 188 0.77 -19.62 19.44
C ASN A 188 0.29 -18.45 18.55
N ARG A 189 1.06 -18.03 17.53
CA ARG A 189 0.70 -16.95 16.63
C ARG A 189 -0.10 -17.48 15.44
N LYS A 190 -1.42 -17.34 15.53
CA LYS A 190 -2.38 -17.64 14.45
C LYS A 190 -2.43 -16.58 13.34
N TYR A 191 -1.76 -15.43 13.54
CA TYR A 191 -1.89 -14.24 12.71
C TYR A 191 -0.53 -13.74 12.23
N SER A 192 -0.49 -13.24 10.99
CA SER A 192 0.71 -12.67 10.38
C SER A 192 0.36 -11.31 9.77
N PHE A 193 1.20 -10.31 10.06
CA PHE A 193 0.95 -8.95 9.58
C PHE A 193 0.99 -8.89 8.04
N ASN A 194 0.00 -8.20 7.48
CA ASN A 194 -0.19 -7.95 6.07
C ASN A 194 -0.14 -6.43 5.83
N VAL A 195 1.01 -5.96 5.36
CA VAL A 195 1.25 -4.54 5.05
C VAL A 195 0.25 -4.02 4.00
N ALA A 196 -0.04 -4.81 2.97
CA ALA A 196 -0.98 -4.41 1.92
C ALA A 196 -2.42 -4.32 2.44
N GLY A 197 -2.82 -5.25 3.31
CA GLY A 197 -4.11 -5.20 4.00
C GLY A 197 -4.20 -4.02 4.97
N PHE A 198 -3.13 -3.69 5.70
CA PHE A 198 -3.11 -2.57 6.62
C PHE A 198 -3.32 -1.23 5.90
N PHE A 199 -2.55 -0.94 4.85
CA PHE A 199 -2.64 0.32 4.13
C PHE A 199 -3.78 0.37 3.11
N GLY A 200 -4.10 -0.76 2.47
CA GLY A 200 -5.16 -0.82 1.46
C GLY A 200 -6.52 -1.22 1.99
N THR A 201 -6.62 -1.66 3.24
CA THR A 201 -7.87 -2.02 3.95
C THR A 201 -8.81 -2.90 3.12
N TYR A 202 -10.09 -2.52 3.03
CA TYR A 202 -11.11 -3.20 2.24
C TYR A 202 -10.89 -3.01 0.73
N LEU A 203 -10.21 -1.94 0.29
CA LEU A 203 -9.92 -1.72 -1.13
C LEU A 203 -8.90 -2.73 -1.67
N TRP A 204 -7.86 -3.06 -0.88
CA TRP A 204 -6.95 -4.17 -1.18
C TRP A 204 -7.72 -5.50 -1.26
N ALA A 205 -8.67 -5.70 -0.34
CA ALA A 205 -9.49 -6.89 -0.32
C ALA A 205 -10.36 -7.02 -1.58
N ALA A 206 -11.01 -5.93 -1.99
CA ALA A 206 -11.78 -5.83 -3.22
C ALA A 206 -10.92 -6.15 -4.45
N GLY A 207 -9.71 -5.58 -4.54
CA GLY A 207 -8.78 -5.82 -5.64
C GLY A 207 -8.34 -7.29 -5.77
N ARG A 208 -8.23 -8.03 -4.66
CA ARG A 208 -8.00 -9.49 -4.63
C ARG A 208 -9.29 -10.32 -4.78
N GLY A 209 -10.44 -9.67 -4.99
CA GLY A 209 -11.74 -10.31 -5.15
C GLY A 209 -12.32 -10.90 -3.86
N MET A 210 -11.91 -10.43 -2.69
CA MET A 210 -12.47 -10.83 -1.40
C MET A 210 -13.71 -10.00 -1.07
N TYR A 211 -14.82 -10.27 -1.77
CA TYR A 211 -16.01 -9.42 -1.71
C TYR A 211 -16.71 -9.46 -0.34
N TRP A 212 -16.68 -10.57 0.38
CA TRP A 212 -17.34 -10.70 1.68
C TRP A 212 -16.81 -9.71 2.73
N PRO A 213 -15.51 -9.69 3.09
CA PRO A 213 -14.99 -8.69 4.04
C PRO A 213 -15.09 -7.26 3.50
N THR A 214 -15.06 -7.07 2.18
CA THR A 214 -15.25 -5.75 1.55
C THR A 214 -16.68 -5.24 1.80
N ALA A 215 -17.69 -6.08 1.56
CA ALA A 215 -19.09 -5.72 1.74
C ALA A 215 -19.42 -5.40 3.19
N ILE A 216 -18.87 -6.16 4.15
CA ILE A 216 -19.05 -5.87 5.59
C ILE A 216 -18.58 -4.46 5.92
N VAL A 217 -17.38 -4.07 5.47
CA VAL A 217 -16.85 -2.72 5.75
C VAL A 217 -17.70 -1.64 5.09
N ILE A 218 -18.11 -1.83 3.83
CA ILE A 218 -18.98 -0.86 3.15
C ILE A 218 -20.31 -0.72 3.89
N ILE A 219 -20.94 -1.81 4.30
CA ILE A 219 -22.20 -1.78 5.07
C ILE A 219 -22.00 -1.04 6.39
N LEU A 220 -20.90 -1.32 7.12
CA LEU A 220 -20.59 -0.62 8.37
C LEU A 220 -20.43 0.88 8.15
N VAL A 221 -19.75 1.31 7.08
CA VAL A 221 -19.63 2.74 6.71
C VAL A 221 -20.99 3.34 6.36
N CYS A 222 -21.83 2.67 5.58
CA CYS A 222 -23.14 3.22 5.24
C CYS A 222 -24.08 3.25 6.47
N LEU A 223 -23.99 2.28 7.39
CA LEU A 223 -24.75 2.27 8.65
C LEU A 223 -24.32 3.38 9.59
N ASP A 224 -23.01 3.59 9.71
CA ASP A 224 -22.43 4.68 10.49
C ASP A 224 -22.99 6.04 10.06
N ASN A 225 -22.89 6.31 8.76
CA ASN A 225 -23.47 7.48 8.10
C ASN A 225 -24.98 7.67 8.36
N ILE A 226 -25.77 6.59 8.36
CA ILE A 226 -27.22 6.65 8.64
C ILE A 226 -27.48 6.93 10.13
N LEU A 227 -26.70 6.34 11.02
CA LEU A 227 -26.84 6.54 12.46
C LEU A 227 -26.46 7.97 12.86
N GLU A 228 -25.39 8.52 12.30
CA GLU A 228 -25.02 9.93 12.46
C GLU A 228 -26.17 10.83 12.01
N ALA A 229 -26.71 10.57 10.82
CA ALA A 229 -27.84 11.32 10.28
C ALA A 229 -29.08 11.31 11.17
N TRP A 230 -29.37 10.15 11.77
CA TRP A 230 -30.59 9.96 12.54
C TRP A 230 -30.48 10.47 13.98
N THR A 231 -29.31 10.32 14.60
CA THR A 231 -29.12 10.62 16.02
C THR A 231 -28.49 12.00 16.26
N GLY A 232 -27.91 12.62 15.23
CA GLY A 232 -27.06 13.81 15.37
C GLY A 232 -25.81 13.54 16.22
N PHE A 233 -25.55 12.27 16.56
CA PHE A 233 -24.47 11.88 17.45
C PHE A 233 -23.19 11.68 16.62
N SER A 234 -22.45 12.78 16.42
CA SER A 234 -21.15 12.77 15.74
C SER A 234 -20.03 12.07 16.53
N ALA A 235 -20.28 11.69 17.80
CA ALA A 235 -19.22 11.38 18.74
C ALA A 235 -18.84 9.89 18.88
N LEU A 236 -19.60 8.93 18.32
CA LEU A 236 -19.31 7.51 18.56
C LEU A 236 -18.41 6.88 17.49
N ILE A 237 -18.37 7.45 16.28
CA ILE A 237 -17.62 6.88 15.16
C ILE A 237 -17.15 8.02 14.24
N ASP A 238 -16.39 8.95 14.80
CA ASP A 238 -15.54 9.81 13.99
C ASP A 238 -14.71 8.88 13.08
N LEU A 239 -14.59 9.13 11.77
CA LEU A 239 -13.98 8.25 10.74
C LEU A 239 -12.62 7.64 11.17
N ARG A 240 -11.95 8.25 12.15
CA ARG A 240 -10.75 7.82 12.88
C ARG A 240 -10.92 6.53 13.70
N LEU A 241 -12.06 6.34 14.35
CA LEU A 241 -12.43 5.15 15.12
C LEU A 241 -12.87 3.98 14.24
N MET A 242 -13.32 4.22 12.99
CA MET A 242 -13.51 3.13 12.03
C MET A 242 -12.25 2.84 11.22
N GLY A 243 -11.55 3.87 10.76
CA GLY A 243 -10.34 3.74 9.94
C GLY A 243 -9.25 2.95 10.64
N THR A 244 -8.88 3.32 11.87
CA THR A 244 -7.75 2.68 12.58
C THR A 244 -8.04 1.21 12.91
N PRO A 245 -9.20 0.83 13.48
CA PRO A 245 -9.53 -0.57 13.70
C PRO A 245 -9.69 -1.37 12.42
N VAL A 246 -10.28 -0.80 11.35
CA VAL A 246 -10.34 -1.49 10.05
C VAL A 246 -8.93 -1.75 9.51
N MET A 247 -8.03 -0.76 9.57
CA MET A 247 -6.61 -0.94 9.19
C MET A 247 -5.93 -2.02 10.04
N ALA A 248 -6.13 -2.01 11.37
CA ALA A 248 -5.56 -3.01 12.26
C ALA A 248 -6.11 -4.41 11.97
N VAL A 249 -7.42 -4.55 11.76
CA VAL A 249 -8.10 -5.80 11.42
C VAL A 249 -7.57 -6.35 10.10
N PHE A 250 -7.49 -5.55 9.03
CA PHE A 250 -6.94 -6.03 7.75
C PHE A 250 -5.42 -6.22 7.80
N GLY A 251 -4.71 -5.47 8.63
CA GLY A 251 -3.30 -5.66 8.90
C GLY A 251 -3.01 -7.00 9.58
N LEU A 252 -3.78 -7.37 10.59
CA LEU A 252 -3.58 -8.61 11.36
C LEU A 252 -4.23 -9.83 10.70
N LEU A 253 -5.44 -9.67 10.14
CA LEU A 253 -6.27 -10.76 9.61
C LEU A 253 -6.26 -10.86 8.08
N GLY A 254 -5.69 -9.89 7.36
CA GLY A 254 -5.75 -9.86 5.90
C GLY A 254 -5.18 -11.11 5.23
N ASN A 255 -4.08 -11.68 5.75
CA ASN A 255 -3.53 -12.94 5.24
C ASN A 255 -4.47 -14.13 5.51
N HIS A 256 -5.20 -14.12 6.62
CA HIS A 256 -6.15 -15.17 6.97
C HIS A 256 -7.40 -15.10 6.08
N PHE A 257 -7.97 -13.90 5.88
CA PHE A 257 -9.09 -13.71 4.96
C PHE A 257 -8.73 -14.09 3.54
N TYR A 258 -7.51 -13.74 3.10
CA TYR A 258 -7.03 -14.10 1.78
C TYR A 258 -6.87 -15.61 1.61
N HIS A 259 -6.30 -16.31 2.60
CA HIS A 259 -6.22 -17.77 2.59
C HIS A 259 -7.59 -18.42 2.46
N LYS A 260 -8.53 -18.08 3.36
CA LYS A 260 -9.87 -18.68 3.39
C LYS A 260 -10.63 -18.41 2.09
N SER A 261 -10.54 -17.19 1.55
CA SER A 261 -11.18 -16.85 0.28
C SER A 261 -10.53 -17.55 -0.91
N MET A 262 -9.21 -17.75 -0.90
CA MET A 262 -8.49 -18.49 -1.94
C MET A 262 -8.91 -19.96 -1.91
N GLN A 263 -8.87 -20.61 -0.73
CA GLN A 263 -9.19 -22.03 -0.59
C GLN A 263 -10.58 -22.35 -1.15
N LYS A 264 -11.59 -21.58 -0.75
CA LYS A 264 -12.97 -21.74 -1.23
C LYS A 264 -13.09 -21.62 -2.75
N LYS A 265 -12.35 -20.68 -3.37
CA LYS A 265 -12.39 -20.46 -4.82
C LYS A 265 -11.61 -21.52 -5.59
N VAL A 266 -10.44 -21.91 -5.11
CA VAL A 266 -9.62 -22.96 -5.73
C VAL A 266 -10.38 -24.28 -5.71
N GLU A 267 -10.98 -24.65 -4.58
CA GLU A 267 -11.80 -25.86 -4.45
C GLU A 267 -12.98 -25.85 -5.42
N ALA A 268 -13.76 -24.76 -5.46
CA ALA A 268 -14.87 -24.63 -6.41
C ALA A 268 -14.42 -24.75 -7.87
N MET A 269 -13.33 -24.06 -8.27
CA MET A 269 -12.81 -24.13 -9.63
C MET A 269 -12.25 -25.52 -10.00
N MET A 270 -11.66 -26.23 -9.03
CA MET A 270 -11.21 -27.62 -9.22
C MET A 270 -12.41 -28.56 -9.45
N THR A 271 -13.47 -28.44 -8.66
CA THR A 271 -14.70 -29.22 -8.82
C THR A 271 -15.38 -28.95 -10.17
N GLU A 272 -15.31 -27.71 -10.65
CA GLU A 272 -15.82 -27.30 -11.96
C GLU A 272 -14.92 -27.73 -13.15
N GLY A 273 -13.75 -28.32 -12.90
CA GLY A 273 -12.82 -28.72 -13.96
C GLY A 273 -12.25 -27.53 -14.74
N ARG A 274 -12.11 -26.36 -14.11
CA ARG A 274 -11.59 -25.14 -14.75
C ARG A 274 -10.16 -25.33 -15.21
N VAL A 275 -9.79 -24.65 -16.30
CA VAL A 275 -8.45 -24.72 -16.88
C VAL A 275 -7.45 -23.90 -16.07
N ARG A 276 -6.15 -24.23 -16.14
CA ARG A 276 -5.07 -23.52 -15.42
C ARG A 276 -5.14 -21.98 -15.57
N GLN A 277 -5.49 -21.47 -16.76
CA GLN A 277 -5.62 -20.03 -17.03
C GLN A 277 -6.67 -19.32 -16.15
N ASP A 278 -7.77 -20.00 -15.81
CA ASP A 278 -8.85 -19.42 -15.01
C ASP A 278 -8.39 -19.13 -13.57
N PHE A 279 -7.56 -19.99 -13.01
CA PHE A 279 -6.97 -19.80 -11.68
C PHE A 279 -6.09 -18.54 -11.64
N ILE A 280 -5.24 -18.35 -12.66
CA ILE A 280 -4.38 -17.16 -12.79
C ILE A 280 -5.24 -15.89 -12.90
N ASN A 281 -6.23 -15.91 -13.79
CA ASN A 281 -7.11 -14.77 -14.03
C ASN A 281 -7.88 -14.38 -12.76
N MET A 282 -8.40 -15.37 -12.03
CA MET A 282 -9.19 -15.16 -10.82
C MET A 282 -8.35 -14.65 -9.64
N GLY A 283 -7.13 -15.17 -9.49
CA GLY A 283 -6.23 -14.86 -8.38
C GLY A 283 -5.38 -13.60 -8.59
N SER A 284 -5.34 -13.05 -9.81
CA SER A 284 -4.71 -11.76 -10.11
C SER A 284 -5.36 -10.57 -9.36
N PHE A 285 -4.57 -9.53 -9.06
CA PHE A 285 -5.13 -8.27 -8.54
C PHE A 285 -5.75 -7.49 -9.69
N ARG A 286 -7.02 -7.12 -9.57
CA ARG A 286 -7.75 -6.41 -10.64
C ARG A 286 -8.13 -5.00 -10.19
N TRP A 287 -7.52 -4.00 -10.82
CA TRP A 287 -7.72 -2.58 -10.52
C TRP A 287 -9.17 -2.11 -10.65
N TRP A 288 -9.93 -2.64 -11.62
CA TRP A 288 -11.34 -2.25 -11.74
C TRP A 288 -12.17 -2.62 -10.51
N ARG A 289 -11.85 -3.73 -9.81
CA ARG A 289 -12.55 -4.13 -8.56
C ARG A 289 -12.26 -3.15 -7.43
N PHE A 290 -11.02 -2.67 -7.38
CA PHE A 290 -10.58 -1.63 -6.44
C PHE A 290 -11.37 -0.34 -6.68
N PHE A 291 -11.38 0.16 -7.92
CA PHE A 291 -12.08 1.41 -8.25
C PHE A 291 -13.59 1.30 -8.12
N LEU A 292 -14.18 0.15 -8.45
CA LEU A 292 -15.61 -0.08 -8.23
C LEU A 292 -15.97 -0.02 -6.74
N SER A 293 -15.17 -0.65 -5.87
CA SER A 293 -15.38 -0.58 -4.42
C SER A 293 -15.23 0.84 -3.88
N LEU A 294 -14.29 1.62 -4.42
CA LEU A 294 -14.11 3.02 -4.06
C LEU A 294 -15.29 3.87 -4.50
N ALA A 295 -15.78 3.67 -5.73
CA ALA A 295 -16.94 4.36 -6.27
C ALA A 295 -18.20 4.09 -5.44
N VAL A 296 -18.46 2.83 -5.07
CA VAL A 296 -19.60 2.46 -4.22
C VAL A 296 -19.52 3.12 -2.84
N ALA A 297 -18.36 3.09 -2.19
CA ALA A 297 -18.18 3.75 -0.88
C ALA A 297 -18.39 5.27 -0.98
N THR A 298 -17.90 5.89 -2.06
CA THR A 298 -18.07 7.32 -2.33
C THR A 298 -19.55 7.66 -2.55
N LEU A 299 -20.27 6.87 -3.35
CA LEU A 299 -21.71 7.06 -3.58
C LEU A 299 -22.53 6.90 -2.29
N CYS A 300 -22.20 5.92 -1.42
CA CYS A 300 -22.82 5.81 -0.09
C CYS A 300 -22.62 7.09 0.74
N SER A 301 -21.41 7.65 0.70
CA SER A 301 -21.07 8.87 1.45
C SER A 301 -21.82 10.10 0.93
N ILE A 302 -21.89 10.25 -0.41
CA ILE A 302 -22.67 11.31 -1.06
C ILE A 302 -24.15 11.18 -0.71
N ALA A 303 -24.72 9.98 -0.82
CA ALA A 303 -26.13 9.75 -0.51
C ALA A 303 -26.45 10.08 0.95
N SER A 304 -25.55 9.74 1.88
CA SER A 304 -25.69 10.12 3.27
C SER A 304 -25.66 11.63 3.48
N ALA A 305 -24.73 12.34 2.82
CA ALA A 305 -24.66 13.80 2.91
C ALA A 305 -25.95 14.51 2.44
N PHE A 306 -26.61 13.96 1.41
CA PHE A 306 -27.94 14.44 0.99
C PHE A 306 -29.03 14.15 2.03
N LEU A 307 -28.99 12.99 2.68
CA LEU A 307 -29.98 12.62 3.71
C LEU A 307 -29.84 13.47 4.98
N THR A 308 -28.63 13.93 5.30
CA THR A 308 -28.38 14.81 6.45
C THR A 308 -28.63 16.29 6.18
N GLY A 309 -28.88 16.68 4.92
CA GLY A 309 -29.02 18.08 4.55
C GLY A 309 -27.72 18.90 4.69
N VAL A 310 -26.56 18.23 4.66
CA VAL A 310 -25.24 18.88 4.66
C VAL A 310 -24.92 19.49 3.27
N VAL A 311 -25.60 19.03 2.22
CA VAL A 311 -25.55 19.54 0.83
C VAL A 311 -26.96 19.89 0.39
#